data_AF-A0A015VVG0-F1
#
_entry.id   AF-A0A015VVG0-F1
#
_cell.length_a   1.000
_cell.length_b   1.000
_cell.length_c   1.000
_cell.angle_alpha   90.00
_cell.angle_beta   90.00
_cell.angle_gamma   90.00
#
_symmetry.space_group_name_H-M   'P 1'
#
loop_
_entity.id
_entity.type
_entity.pdbx_description
1 polymer ?
#
loop_
_entity_poly.entity_id
_entity_poly.type
_entity_poly.pdbx_seq_one_letter_code
_entity_poly.pdbx_strand_id
1 'polypeptide(L)'
;MAQLSSVIGSILRDIVSAQHEANLYSLSLGDSYGKDGKAKDFQLPNVMVSDMELDLKYGVKSASESQQQFNIKYDKFRQFLKELCEQVARVAISSAVTTVMTSDIERNEGEKHFFERLKKENKLHQEFCTFLSRNMRNSFRNNLYDAVDSSNGSVNNDVVISRLTDVVRKKFLYDTDLDDLFAGEDGEKLRDTAEKNIIKAMEAIVKKLSVDANFKSLHSFPQLDVAITADELMNMPEEAIHSFKIKFSPRNYSVSQTDDDSLLEDFVMR
;
A
#
# COMPACT_ATOMS: atom_id res chain seq x y z
N MET A 1 15.50 -19.02 -25.86
CA MET A 1 15.25 -17.88 -26.77
C MET A 1 15.06 -16.65 -25.92
N ALA A 2 15.67 -15.52 -26.31
CA ALA A 2 15.60 -14.30 -25.52
C ALA A 2 14.41 -13.43 -25.97
N GLN A 3 13.58 -13.01 -25.02
CA GLN A 3 12.55 -12.01 -25.26
C GLN A 3 13.15 -10.62 -25.09
N LEU A 4 12.84 -9.70 -26.01
CA LEU A 4 13.41 -8.35 -25.96
C LEU A 4 13.09 -7.61 -24.66
N SER A 5 11.86 -7.75 -24.15
CA SER A 5 11.41 -7.15 -22.89
C SER A 5 12.20 -7.67 -21.68
N SER A 6 12.49 -8.97 -21.65
CA SER A 6 13.27 -9.61 -20.59
C SER A 6 14.71 -9.11 -20.57
N VAL A 7 15.31 -8.95 -21.75
CA VAL A 7 16.68 -8.44 -21.92
C VAL A 7 16.78 -7.00 -21.44
N ILE A 8 15.90 -6.11 -21.91
CA ILE A 8 15.85 -4.72 -21.46
C ILE A 8 15.61 -4.66 -19.95
N GLY A 9 14.66 -5.45 -19.44
CA GLY A 9 14.36 -5.52 -18.01
C GLY A 9 15.54 -5.99 -17.16
N SER A 10 16.36 -6.92 -17.66
CA SER A 10 17.58 -7.37 -16.97
C SER A 10 18.62 -6.25 -16.90
N ILE A 11 18.90 -5.59 -18.03
CA ILE A 11 19.87 -4.49 -18.11
C ILE A 11 19.46 -3.37 -17.13
N LEU A 12 18.18 -2.98 -17.12
CA LEU A 12 17.70 -1.95 -16.21
C LEU A 12 17.81 -2.36 -14.73
N ARG A 13 17.58 -3.63 -14.38
CA ARG A 13 17.77 -4.13 -13.00
C ARG A 13 19.24 -4.11 -12.59
N ASP A 14 20.14 -4.53 -13.46
CA ASP A 14 21.58 -4.57 -13.17
C ASP A 14 22.12 -3.15 -12.94
N ILE A 15 21.66 -2.19 -13.73
CA ILE A 15 21.96 -0.77 -13.56
C ILE A 15 21.49 -0.25 -12.19
N VAL A 16 20.26 -0.56 -11.80
CA VAL A 16 19.71 -0.14 -10.50
C VAL A 16 20.52 -0.77 -9.36
N SER A 17 20.91 -2.04 -9.49
CA SER A 17 21.78 -2.73 -8.51
C SER A 17 23.13 -2.04 -8.39
N ALA A 18 23.77 -1.73 -9.52
CA ALA A 18 25.06 -1.04 -9.54
C ALA A 18 24.99 0.36 -8.89
N GLN A 19 23.91 1.12 -9.13
CA GLN A 19 23.69 2.39 -8.45
C GLN A 19 23.49 2.21 -6.93
N HIS A 20 22.74 1.19 -6.53
CA HIS A 20 22.52 0.90 -5.11
C HIS A 20 23.83 0.56 -4.40
N GLU A 21 24.67 -0.29 -4.99
CA GLU A 21 25.99 -0.64 -4.48
C GLU A 21 26.92 0.58 -4.41
N ALA A 22 26.94 1.43 -5.44
CA ALA A 22 27.71 2.67 -5.44
C ALA A 22 27.27 3.64 -4.32
N ASN A 23 25.97 3.72 -4.05
CA ASN A 23 25.42 4.53 -2.96
C ASN A 23 25.84 3.98 -1.59
N LEU A 24 25.74 2.66 -1.36
CA LEU A 24 26.18 2.03 -0.11
C LEU A 24 27.68 2.22 0.13
N TYR A 25 28.49 2.07 -0.93
CA TYR A 25 29.91 2.31 -0.86
C TYR A 25 30.23 3.76 -0.49
N SER A 26 29.57 4.73 -1.14
CA SER A 26 29.72 6.16 -0.82
C SER A 26 29.34 6.49 0.63
N LEU A 27 28.28 5.84 1.15
CA LEU A 27 27.87 5.97 2.56
C LEU A 27 28.93 5.41 3.52
N SER A 28 29.49 4.23 3.23
CA SER A 28 30.55 3.61 4.05
C SER A 28 31.84 4.44 4.09
N LEU A 29 32.16 5.12 2.98
CA LEU A 29 33.25 6.09 2.94
C LEU A 29 32.91 7.32 3.80
N GLY A 30 31.64 7.75 3.81
CA GLY A 30 31.11 8.79 4.69
C GLY A 30 31.40 8.52 6.16
N ASP A 31 31.24 7.29 6.62
CA ASP A 31 31.54 6.90 7.99
C ASP A 31 33.06 6.93 8.28
N SER A 32 33.88 6.59 7.29
CA SER A 32 35.35 6.52 7.43
C SER A 32 36.04 7.88 7.36
N TYR A 33 35.49 8.82 6.59
CA TYR A 33 36.09 10.11 6.25
C TYR A 33 35.25 11.33 6.67
N GLY A 34 34.03 11.12 7.18
CA GLY A 34 33.09 12.17 7.58
C GLY A 34 33.49 12.91 8.87
N LYS A 35 32.52 13.55 9.53
CA LYS A 35 32.75 14.53 10.62
C LYS A 35 33.62 14.03 11.79
N ASP A 36 33.66 12.71 12.01
CA ASP A 36 34.45 12.02 13.03
C ASP A 36 35.53 11.08 12.45
N GLY A 37 35.74 11.12 11.13
CA GLY A 37 36.68 10.29 10.38
C GLY A 37 38.09 10.85 10.31
N LYS A 38 39.02 10.08 9.71
CA LYS A 38 40.46 10.42 9.67
C LYS A 38 40.81 11.62 8.77
N ALA A 39 39.90 12.08 7.92
CA ALA A 39 40.10 13.22 7.01
C ALA A 39 38.81 14.05 6.86
N LYS A 40 38.47 14.76 7.94
CA LYS A 40 37.22 15.54 8.13
C LYS A 40 36.87 16.56 7.03
N ASP A 41 37.85 16.97 6.21
CA ASP A 41 37.69 17.97 5.15
C ASP A 41 37.74 17.37 3.72
N PHE A 42 37.74 16.04 3.60
CA PHE A 42 37.83 15.37 2.31
C PHE A 42 36.44 15.27 1.65
N GLN A 43 36.28 15.82 0.45
CA GLN A 43 35.07 15.65 -0.34
C GLN A 43 35.04 14.23 -0.92
N LEU A 44 34.00 13.47 -0.55
CA LEU A 44 33.81 12.13 -1.09
C LEU A 44 33.21 12.19 -2.50
N PRO A 45 33.79 11.46 -3.47
CA PRO A 45 33.17 11.34 -4.78
C PRO A 45 31.84 10.58 -4.66
N ASN A 46 30.77 11.19 -5.15
CA ASN A 46 29.47 10.55 -5.28
C ASN A 46 29.27 10.18 -6.76
N VAL A 47 29.13 8.88 -7.04
CA VAL A 47 28.87 8.38 -8.40
C VAL A 47 27.36 8.25 -8.57
N MET A 48 26.78 9.13 -9.37
CA MET A 48 25.38 9.07 -9.76
C MET A 48 25.27 8.74 -11.24
N VAL A 49 24.59 7.64 -11.54
CA VAL A 49 24.20 7.28 -12.89
C VAL A 49 23.03 8.19 -13.30
N SER A 50 23.30 9.15 -14.20
CA SER A 50 22.38 10.24 -14.54
C SER A 50 21.73 10.08 -15.90
N ASP A 51 22.51 10.11 -16.98
CA ASP A 51 22.04 9.90 -18.34
C ASP A 51 22.79 8.71 -18.93
N MET A 52 22.04 7.68 -19.30
CA MET A 52 22.57 6.51 -19.98
C MET A 52 21.96 6.41 -21.37
N GLU A 53 22.83 6.04 -22.31
CA GLU A 53 22.46 5.76 -23.68
C GLU A 53 22.85 4.32 -23.99
N LEU A 54 21.86 3.51 -24.36
CA LEU A 54 22.05 2.11 -24.75
C LEU A 54 21.74 1.97 -26.22
N ASP A 55 22.76 1.56 -26.99
CA ASP A 55 22.61 1.12 -28.38
C ASP A 55 22.60 -0.40 -28.42
N LEU A 56 21.45 -0.99 -28.75
CA LEU A 56 21.29 -2.44 -28.85
C LEU A 56 21.00 -2.84 -30.29
N LYS A 57 21.84 -3.72 -30.84
CA LYS A 57 21.56 -4.44 -32.09
C LYS A 57 20.88 -5.75 -31.77
N TYR A 58 19.79 -6.04 -32.47
CA TYR A 58 19.04 -7.27 -32.29
C TYR A 58 18.43 -7.74 -33.61
N GLY A 59 18.35 -9.06 -33.79
CA GLY A 59 17.69 -9.67 -34.93
C GLY A 59 16.33 -10.22 -34.54
N VAL A 60 15.26 -9.94 -35.29
CA VAL A 60 13.92 -10.52 -35.00
C VAL A 60 13.85 -11.92 -35.60
N LYS A 61 13.71 -12.93 -34.74
CA LYS A 61 13.58 -14.34 -35.15
C LYS A 61 12.12 -14.72 -35.40
N SER A 62 11.22 -14.23 -34.55
CA SER A 62 9.77 -14.44 -34.67
C SER A 62 9.01 -13.35 -33.93
N ALA A 63 7.84 -13.00 -34.45
CA ALA A 63 6.83 -12.24 -33.72
C ALA A 63 5.74 -13.24 -33.29
N SER A 64 5.61 -13.48 -31.98
CA SER A 64 4.56 -14.33 -31.42
C SER A 64 3.30 -13.52 -31.14
N GLU A 65 2.20 -14.20 -30.80
CA GLU A 65 1.01 -13.53 -30.25
C GLU A 65 1.37 -12.66 -29.04
N SER A 66 0.69 -11.52 -28.92
CA SER A 66 0.99 -10.54 -27.88
C SER A 66 0.88 -11.16 -26.48
N GLN A 67 1.87 -10.94 -25.62
CA GLN A 67 1.78 -11.31 -24.21
C GLN A 67 0.84 -10.35 -23.49
N GLN A 68 -0.13 -10.93 -22.80
CA GLN A 68 -1.01 -10.23 -21.88
C GLN A 68 -0.30 -10.10 -20.53
N GLN A 69 0.15 -8.90 -20.20
CA GLN A 69 0.64 -8.58 -18.86
C GLN A 69 -0.48 -7.92 -18.06
N PHE A 70 -0.66 -8.41 -16.84
CA PHE A 70 -1.62 -7.86 -15.90
C PHE A 70 -0.93 -6.96 -14.91
N ASN A 71 -1.41 -5.72 -14.81
CA ASN A 71 -0.96 -4.77 -13.81
C ASN A 71 -2.13 -4.39 -12.92
N ILE A 72 -1.89 -4.20 -11.63
CA ILE A 72 -2.90 -3.69 -10.70
C ILE A 72 -2.90 -2.17 -10.74
N LYS A 73 -4.07 -1.57 -10.93
CA LYS A 73 -4.29 -0.12 -10.87
C LYS A 73 -4.39 0.33 -9.41
N TYR A 74 -3.23 0.40 -8.73
CA TYR A 74 -3.16 0.76 -7.31
C TYR A 74 -3.76 2.13 -6.99
N ASP A 75 -3.73 3.09 -7.91
CA ASP A 75 -4.37 4.40 -7.69
C ASP A 75 -5.89 4.31 -7.62
N LYS A 76 -6.50 3.46 -8.46
CA LYS A 76 -7.93 3.15 -8.36
C LYS A 76 -8.25 2.38 -7.09
N PHE A 77 -7.37 1.46 -6.69
CA PHE A 77 -7.54 0.72 -5.44
C PHE A 77 -7.47 1.65 -4.21
N ARG A 78 -6.56 2.63 -4.20
CA ARG A 78 -6.49 3.65 -3.14
C ARG A 78 -7.77 4.49 -3.06
N GLN A 79 -8.35 4.87 -4.21
CA GLN A 79 -9.63 5.57 -4.24
C GLN A 79 -10.76 4.71 -3.67
N PHE A 80 -10.83 3.44 -4.07
CA PHE A 80 -11.76 2.47 -3.50
C PHE A 80 -11.60 2.33 -1.97
N LEU A 81 -10.37 2.18 -1.48
CA LEU A 81 -10.11 2.09 -0.03
C LEU A 81 -10.55 3.36 0.72
N LYS A 82 -10.42 4.53 0.11
CA LYS A 82 -10.87 5.80 0.71
C LYS A 82 -12.37 5.75 1.05
N GLU A 83 -13.16 5.32 0.08
CA GLU A 83 -14.62 5.18 0.19
C GLU A 83 -15.01 4.02 1.13
N LEU A 84 -14.34 2.88 0.99
CA LEU A 84 -14.57 1.71 1.85
C LEU A 84 -14.33 2.06 3.32
N CYS A 85 -13.19 2.66 3.65
CA CYS A 85 -12.85 3.01 5.04
C CYS A 85 -13.85 4.02 5.63
N GLU A 86 -14.42 4.91 4.83
CA GLU A 86 -15.44 5.85 5.30
C GLU A 86 -16.75 5.13 5.65
N GLN A 87 -17.20 4.21 4.80
CA GLN A 87 -18.42 3.43 5.06
C GLN A 87 -18.25 2.46 6.24
N VAL A 88 -17.10 1.78 6.31
CA VAL A 88 -16.76 0.87 7.41
C VAL A 88 -16.73 1.62 8.74
N ALA A 89 -16.11 2.80 8.80
CA ALA A 89 -16.09 3.63 10.01
C ALA A 89 -17.52 3.98 10.48
N ARG A 90 -18.40 4.44 9.58
CA ARG A 90 -19.80 4.77 9.92
C ARG A 90 -20.58 3.57 10.47
N VAL A 91 -20.39 2.40 9.86
CA VAL A 91 -21.08 1.17 10.27
C VAL A 91 -20.53 0.64 11.59
N ALA A 92 -19.21 0.70 11.80
CA ALA A 92 -18.59 0.36 13.07
C ALA A 92 -19.12 1.23 14.22
N ILE A 93 -19.16 2.56 14.03
CA ILE A 93 -19.69 3.50 15.02
C ILE A 93 -21.16 3.21 15.31
N SER A 94 -21.99 3.09 14.26
CA SER A 94 -23.42 2.81 14.41
C SER A 94 -23.69 1.49 15.14
N SER A 95 -22.89 0.46 14.84
CA SER A 95 -23.01 -0.86 15.47
C SER A 95 -22.61 -0.84 16.95
N ALA A 96 -21.51 -0.16 17.28
CA ALA A 96 -21.07 0.01 18.66
C ALA A 96 -22.08 0.82 19.49
N VAL A 97 -22.50 1.98 18.97
CA VAL A 97 -23.53 2.84 19.61
C VAL A 97 -24.81 2.05 19.85
N THR A 98 -25.29 1.30 18.86
CA THR A 98 -26.50 0.48 19.05
C THR A 98 -26.29 -0.54 20.15
N THR A 99 -25.17 -1.28 20.12
CA THR A 99 -24.89 -2.34 21.09
C THR A 99 -24.80 -1.82 22.52
N VAL A 100 -24.10 -0.70 22.75
CA VAL A 100 -23.95 -0.09 24.08
C VAL A 100 -25.26 0.51 24.58
N MET A 101 -25.99 1.21 23.70
CA MET A 101 -27.23 1.90 24.08
C MET A 101 -28.41 0.94 24.33
N THR A 102 -28.38 -0.27 23.76
CA THR A 102 -29.39 -1.32 24.02
C THR A 102 -28.96 -2.29 25.12
N SER A 103 -27.78 -2.08 25.73
CA SER A 103 -27.27 -2.96 26.77
C SER A 103 -27.90 -2.63 28.13
N ASP A 104 -28.32 -3.68 28.83
CA ASP A 104 -28.90 -3.62 30.17
C ASP A 104 -27.83 -3.50 31.29
N ILE A 105 -26.54 -3.29 30.95
CA ILE A 105 -25.51 -3.14 31.99
C ILE A 105 -25.75 -1.89 32.85
N GLU A 106 -25.65 -2.07 34.17
CA GLU A 106 -25.70 -1.00 35.16
C GLU A 106 -24.34 -0.30 35.20
N ARG A 107 -24.28 0.88 34.60
CA ARG A 107 -23.12 1.76 34.51
C ARG A 107 -23.59 3.18 34.80
N ASN A 108 -22.72 4.03 35.33
CA ASN A 108 -23.09 5.42 35.59
C ASN A 108 -23.43 6.11 34.26
N GLU A 109 -24.34 7.11 34.27
CA GLU A 109 -24.69 7.86 33.04
C GLU A 109 -23.45 8.45 32.36
N GLY A 110 -22.41 8.80 33.13
CA GLY A 110 -21.13 9.28 32.61
C GLY A 110 -20.35 8.25 31.79
N GLU A 111 -20.49 6.95 32.05
CA GLU A 111 -19.73 5.89 31.38
C GLU A 111 -20.29 5.56 29.99
N LYS A 112 -21.59 5.81 29.75
CA LYS A 112 -22.23 5.69 28.42
C LYS A 112 -22.23 7.01 27.64
N HIS A 113 -21.78 8.10 28.26
CA HIS A 113 -21.88 9.47 27.73
C HIS A 113 -21.29 9.63 26.32
N PHE A 114 -20.13 9.03 26.06
CA PHE A 114 -19.50 9.08 24.74
C PHE A 114 -20.42 8.51 23.63
N PHE A 115 -21.00 7.34 23.85
CA PHE A 115 -21.89 6.69 22.90
C PHE A 115 -23.22 7.44 22.74
N GLU A 116 -23.71 8.08 23.81
CA GLU A 116 -24.84 8.98 23.72
C GLU A 116 -24.57 10.20 22.84
N ARG A 117 -23.40 10.82 23.03
CA ARG A 117 -22.98 11.96 22.21
C ARG A 117 -22.75 11.56 20.76
N LEU A 118 -22.12 10.40 20.50
CA LEU A 118 -21.99 9.87 19.13
C LEU A 118 -23.33 9.63 18.43
N LYS A 119 -24.40 9.37 19.19
CA LYS A 119 -25.76 9.21 18.67
C LYS A 119 -26.48 10.54 18.43
N LYS A 120 -26.27 11.54 19.29
CA LYS A 120 -27.01 12.81 19.31
C LYS A 120 -26.30 13.95 18.57
N GLU A 121 -24.97 14.02 18.66
CA GLU A 121 -24.13 15.10 18.15
C GLU A 121 -23.56 14.76 16.77
N ASN A 122 -24.17 15.30 15.70
CA ASN A 122 -23.70 15.09 14.33
C ASN A 122 -22.24 15.52 14.11
N LYS A 123 -21.80 16.61 14.76
CA LYS A 123 -20.43 17.10 14.64
C LYS A 123 -19.43 16.10 15.22
N LEU A 124 -19.66 15.62 16.45
CA LEU A 124 -18.82 14.60 17.08
C LEU A 124 -18.80 13.31 16.26
N HIS A 125 -19.96 12.87 15.77
CA HIS A 125 -20.06 11.70 14.92
C HIS A 125 -19.20 11.82 13.65
N GLN A 126 -19.24 12.98 12.99
CA GLN A 126 -18.43 13.24 11.80
C GLN A 126 -16.94 13.29 12.13
N GLU A 127 -16.54 13.98 13.20
CA GLU A 127 -15.13 14.06 13.63
C GLU A 127 -14.57 12.67 13.97
N PHE A 128 -15.33 11.87 14.72
CA PHE A 128 -14.92 10.52 15.08
C PHE A 128 -14.91 9.57 13.86
N CYS A 129 -15.87 9.70 12.95
CA CYS A 129 -15.87 8.97 11.69
C CYS A 129 -14.65 9.32 10.82
N THR A 130 -14.27 10.60 10.74
CA THR A 130 -13.07 11.04 10.03
C THR A 130 -11.80 10.49 10.68
N PHE A 131 -11.72 10.55 12.01
CA PHE A 131 -10.61 9.96 12.77
C PHE A 131 -10.46 8.46 12.50
N LEU A 132 -11.55 7.69 12.61
CA LEU A 132 -11.52 6.25 12.44
C LEU A 132 -11.21 5.86 10.99
N SER A 133 -11.84 6.54 10.02
CA SER A 133 -11.58 6.32 8.58
C SER A 133 -10.13 6.63 8.21
N ARG A 134 -9.53 7.69 8.77
CA ARG A 134 -8.11 8.03 8.56
C ARG A 134 -7.20 6.92 9.09
N ASN A 135 -7.43 6.46 10.33
CA ASN A 135 -6.66 5.36 10.92
C ASN A 135 -6.81 4.05 10.11
N MET A 136 -8.01 3.77 9.61
CA MET A 136 -8.26 2.62 8.73
C MET A 136 -7.45 2.70 7.45
N ARG A 137 -7.41 3.85 6.77
CA ARG A 137 -6.59 4.04 5.56
C ARG A 137 -5.10 3.88 5.86
N ASN A 138 -4.64 4.41 7.00
CA ASN A 138 -3.24 4.30 7.42
C ASN A 138 -2.80 2.86 7.66
N SER A 139 -3.71 1.94 8.01
CA SER A 139 -3.40 0.50 8.10
C SER A 139 -3.01 -0.14 6.76
N PHE A 140 -3.31 0.51 5.63
CA PHE A 140 -2.93 0.08 4.28
C PHE A 140 -1.73 0.83 3.71
N ARG A 141 -1.13 1.76 4.47
CA ARG A 141 0.05 2.52 4.03
C ARG A 141 1.22 1.61 3.68
N ASN A 142 1.43 0.59 4.52
CA ASN A 142 2.42 -0.45 4.27
C ASN A 142 1.72 -1.69 3.70
N ASN A 143 2.38 -2.35 2.76
CA ASN A 143 1.92 -3.61 2.16
C ASN A 143 0.51 -3.53 1.58
N LEU A 144 0.20 -2.42 0.88
CA LEU A 144 -1.07 -2.24 0.15
C LEU A 144 -1.37 -3.40 -0.81
N TYR A 145 -0.31 -4.00 -1.36
CA TYR A 145 -0.40 -5.08 -2.34
C TYR A 145 -1.01 -6.37 -1.77
N ASP A 146 -0.95 -6.63 -0.47
CA ASP A 146 -1.58 -7.83 0.13
C ASP A 146 -3.11 -7.78 0.07
N ALA A 147 -3.67 -6.58 -0.02
CA ALA A 147 -5.12 -6.35 -0.03
C ALA A 147 -5.74 -6.52 -1.43
N VAL A 148 -4.94 -6.82 -2.46
CA VAL A 148 -5.41 -7.11 -3.82
C VAL A 148 -4.72 -8.37 -4.32
N ASP A 149 -5.49 -9.31 -4.84
CA ASP A 149 -4.94 -10.50 -5.49
C ASP A 149 -4.25 -10.11 -6.81
N SER A 150 -2.94 -10.34 -6.88
CA SER A 150 -2.11 -9.99 -8.03
C SER A 150 -2.47 -10.74 -9.32
N SER A 151 -3.16 -11.89 -9.22
CA SER A 151 -3.51 -12.73 -10.37
C SER A 151 -4.79 -12.25 -11.09
N ASN A 152 -5.78 -11.78 -10.33
CA ASN A 152 -7.12 -11.46 -10.85
C ASN A 152 -7.57 -10.02 -10.56
N GLY A 153 -6.82 -9.28 -9.73
CA GLY A 153 -7.10 -7.88 -9.36
C GLY A 153 -8.32 -7.68 -8.46
N SER A 154 -8.83 -8.75 -7.85
CA SER A 154 -9.90 -8.71 -6.86
C SER A 154 -9.38 -8.30 -5.48
N VAL A 155 -10.27 -7.76 -4.65
CA VAL A 155 -9.95 -7.41 -3.26
C VAL A 155 -9.78 -8.66 -2.43
N ASN A 156 -8.70 -8.73 -1.66
CA ASN A 156 -8.53 -9.76 -0.64
C ASN A 156 -9.33 -9.36 0.61
N ASN A 157 -10.59 -9.81 0.67
CA ASN A 157 -11.52 -9.46 1.73
C ASN A 157 -10.99 -9.82 3.12
N ASP A 158 -10.35 -10.97 3.28
CA ASP A 158 -9.87 -11.44 4.59
C ASP A 158 -8.77 -10.52 5.14
N VAL A 159 -7.82 -10.13 4.29
CA VAL A 159 -6.75 -9.18 4.65
C VAL A 159 -7.34 -7.82 4.99
N VAL A 160 -8.30 -7.34 4.19
CA VAL A 160 -8.97 -6.05 4.42
C VAL A 160 -9.74 -6.07 5.75
N ILE A 161 -10.56 -7.09 5.99
CA ILE A 161 -11.35 -7.23 7.22
C ILE A 161 -10.43 -7.32 8.44
N SER A 162 -9.35 -8.12 8.37
CA SER A 162 -8.39 -8.25 9.46
C SER A 162 -7.78 -6.90 9.84
N ARG A 163 -7.27 -6.14 8.86
CA ARG A 163 -6.63 -4.84 9.12
C ARG A 163 -7.61 -3.81 9.68
N LEU A 164 -8.83 -3.77 9.15
CA LEU A 164 -9.86 -2.86 9.64
C LEU A 164 -10.31 -3.23 11.07
N THR A 165 -10.39 -4.53 11.37
CA THR A 165 -10.73 -5.04 12.71
C THR A 165 -9.68 -4.65 13.72
N ASP A 166 -8.39 -4.75 13.38
CA ASP A 166 -7.30 -4.33 14.26
C ASP A 166 -7.37 -2.83 14.60
N VAL A 167 -7.79 -1.99 13.64
CA VAL A 167 -8.00 -0.56 13.88
C VAL A 167 -9.18 -0.32 14.81
N VAL A 168 -10.33 -0.97 14.59
CA VAL A 168 -11.49 -0.85 15.48
C VAL A 168 -11.16 -1.29 16.90
N ARG A 169 -10.40 -2.37 17.07
CA ARG A 169 -9.97 -2.80 18.40
C ARG A 169 -9.11 -1.71 19.05
N LYS A 170 -8.02 -1.30 18.39
CA LYS A 170 -7.00 -0.43 18.99
C LYS A 170 -7.42 1.04 19.16
N LYS A 171 -8.28 1.55 18.29
CA LYS A 171 -8.64 2.98 18.21
C LYS A 171 -10.10 3.25 18.56
N PHE A 172 -10.83 2.24 19.03
CA PHE A 172 -12.21 2.41 19.45
C PHE A 172 -12.56 1.56 20.67
N LEU A 173 -12.58 0.22 20.56
CA LEU A 173 -13.11 -0.64 21.65
C LEU A 173 -12.17 -0.83 22.84
N TYR A 174 -10.86 -0.74 22.64
CA TYR A 174 -9.83 -0.87 23.68
C TYR A 174 -9.15 0.47 23.97
N ASP A 175 -9.85 1.58 23.72
CA ASP A 175 -9.38 2.89 24.13
C ASP A 175 -9.53 3.03 25.65
N THR A 176 -8.51 3.58 26.31
CA THR A 176 -8.47 3.71 27.77
C THR A 176 -9.56 4.63 28.32
N ASP A 177 -10.07 5.57 27.51
CA ASP A 177 -11.20 6.41 27.92
C ASP A 177 -12.51 5.59 28.11
N LEU A 178 -12.55 4.33 27.64
CA LEU A 178 -13.70 3.43 27.79
C LEU A 178 -13.47 2.31 28.84
N ASP A 179 -12.35 2.32 29.56
CA ASP A 179 -12.01 1.26 30.52
C ASP A 179 -13.09 1.11 31.60
N ASP A 180 -13.63 2.21 32.13
CA ASP A 180 -14.69 2.18 33.15
C ASP A 180 -15.98 1.53 32.62
N LEU A 181 -16.33 1.79 31.34
CA LEU A 181 -17.51 1.20 30.70
C LEU A 181 -17.35 -0.32 30.54
N PHE A 182 -16.15 -0.77 30.13
CA PHE A 182 -15.87 -2.18 29.82
C PHE A 182 -15.23 -2.96 30.97
N ALA A 183 -15.08 -2.36 32.16
CA ALA A 183 -14.58 -3.04 33.34
C ALA A 183 -15.57 -4.11 33.83
N GLY A 184 -15.05 -5.19 34.41
CA GLY A 184 -15.85 -6.29 34.97
C GLY A 184 -16.37 -7.29 33.93
N GLU A 185 -16.91 -8.42 34.42
CA GLU A 185 -17.32 -9.54 33.55
C GLU A 185 -18.44 -9.18 32.57
N ASP A 186 -19.38 -8.32 32.98
CA ASP A 186 -20.47 -7.80 32.15
C ASP A 186 -19.97 -6.77 31.12
N GLY A 187 -19.02 -5.92 31.50
CA GLY A 187 -18.35 -4.97 30.61
C GLY A 187 -17.53 -5.68 29.52
N GLU A 188 -16.77 -6.70 29.89
CA GLU A 188 -16.03 -7.54 28.93
C GLU A 188 -16.96 -8.24 27.94
N LYS A 189 -18.08 -8.81 28.42
CA LYS A 189 -19.11 -9.40 27.56
C LYS A 189 -19.75 -8.37 26.62
N LEU A 190 -19.95 -7.14 27.08
CA LEU A 190 -20.46 -6.07 26.23
C LEU A 190 -19.44 -5.71 25.14
N ARG A 191 -18.16 -5.58 25.48
CA ARG A 191 -17.09 -5.32 24.51
C ARG A 191 -17.02 -6.42 23.45
N ASP A 192 -17.03 -7.68 23.87
CA ASP A 192 -17.04 -8.84 22.96
C ASP A 192 -18.25 -8.85 22.03
N THR A 193 -19.42 -8.47 22.56
CA THR A 193 -20.67 -8.39 21.78
C THR A 193 -20.59 -7.25 20.77
N ALA A 194 -20.12 -6.08 21.18
CA ALA A 194 -19.90 -4.94 20.30
C ALA A 194 -18.91 -5.29 19.19
N GLU A 195 -17.80 -5.93 19.53
CA GLU A 195 -16.79 -6.38 18.57
C GLU A 195 -17.36 -7.34 17.54
N LYS A 196 -18.08 -8.39 17.97
CA LYS A 196 -18.72 -9.36 17.06
C LYS A 196 -19.73 -8.69 16.12
N ASN A 197 -20.53 -7.77 16.65
CA ASN A 197 -21.53 -7.04 15.86
C ASN A 197 -20.86 -6.12 14.83
N ILE A 198 -19.79 -5.42 15.22
CA ILE A 198 -19.02 -4.56 14.32
C ILE A 198 -18.36 -5.39 13.24
N ILE A 199 -17.65 -6.47 13.57
CA ILE A 199 -16.98 -7.35 12.59
C ILE A 199 -18.01 -7.86 11.58
N LYS A 200 -19.15 -8.39 12.06
CA LYS A 200 -20.22 -8.88 11.18
C LYS A 200 -20.75 -7.79 10.23
N ALA A 201 -20.94 -6.57 10.73
CA ALA A 201 -21.42 -5.46 9.92
C ALA A 201 -20.35 -4.97 8.90
N MET A 202 -19.09 -4.96 9.31
CA MET A 202 -17.95 -4.63 8.44
C MET A 202 -17.78 -5.67 7.32
N GLU A 203 -17.85 -6.96 7.64
CA GLU A 203 -17.77 -8.04 6.64
C GLU A 203 -18.84 -7.87 5.55
N ALA A 204 -20.06 -7.52 5.94
CA ALA A 204 -21.15 -7.30 4.99
C ALA A 204 -20.84 -6.13 4.03
N ILE A 205 -20.28 -5.02 4.55
CA ILE A 205 -19.93 -3.84 3.75
C ILE A 205 -18.72 -4.11 2.85
N VAL A 206 -17.66 -4.73 3.37
CA VAL A 206 -16.46 -5.07 2.61
C VAL A 206 -16.83 -6.01 1.47
N LYS A 207 -17.60 -7.08 1.74
CA LYS A 207 -18.05 -7.99 0.69
C LYS A 207 -18.89 -7.26 -0.35
N LYS A 208 -19.90 -6.49 0.07
CA LYS A 208 -20.79 -5.74 -0.83
C LYS A 208 -20.03 -4.80 -1.76
N LEU A 209 -19.11 -4.00 -1.24
CA LEU A 209 -18.37 -3.03 -2.04
C LEU A 209 -17.30 -3.69 -2.93
N SER A 210 -16.82 -4.87 -2.55
CA SER A 210 -15.76 -5.57 -3.28
C SER A 210 -16.27 -6.46 -4.42
N VAL A 211 -17.57 -6.81 -4.47
CA VAL A 211 -18.12 -7.75 -5.48
C VAL A 211 -17.79 -7.33 -6.91
N ASP A 212 -17.99 -6.05 -7.23
CA ASP A 212 -17.78 -5.52 -8.59
C ASP A 212 -16.42 -4.82 -8.74
N ALA A 213 -15.62 -4.82 -7.67
CA ALA A 213 -14.33 -4.14 -7.65
C ALA A 213 -13.26 -5.01 -8.33
N ASN A 214 -12.79 -4.57 -9.49
CA ASN A 214 -11.64 -5.18 -10.15
C ASN A 214 -10.61 -4.12 -10.55
N PHE A 215 -9.38 -4.30 -10.08
CA PHE A 215 -8.28 -3.36 -10.28
C PHE A 215 -7.28 -3.84 -11.32
N LYS A 216 -7.58 -4.92 -12.05
CA LYS A 216 -6.75 -5.48 -13.09
C LYS A 216 -6.78 -4.59 -14.33
N SER A 217 -5.59 -4.29 -14.86
CA SER A 217 -5.41 -3.71 -16.19
C SER A 217 -4.75 -4.75 -17.08
N LEU A 218 -5.37 -5.01 -18.23
CA LEU A 218 -4.73 -5.75 -19.29
C LEU A 218 -3.83 -4.80 -20.08
N HIS A 219 -2.55 -5.11 -20.20
CA HIS A 219 -1.66 -4.53 -21.20
C HIS A 219 -1.23 -5.64 -22.15
N SER A 220 -1.44 -5.42 -23.44
CA SER A 220 -0.94 -6.30 -24.50
C SER A 220 0.37 -5.71 -25.00
N PHE A 221 1.44 -6.50 -24.96
CA PHE A 221 2.72 -6.14 -25.55
C PHE A 221 3.08 -7.15 -26.64
N PRO A 222 3.59 -6.69 -27.79
CA PRO A 222 4.09 -7.60 -28.82
C PRO A 222 5.28 -8.37 -28.27
N GLN A 223 5.23 -9.71 -28.35
CA GLN A 223 6.35 -10.55 -27.96
C GLN A 223 7.29 -10.71 -29.16
N LEU A 224 8.51 -10.18 -29.03
CA LEU A 224 9.56 -10.32 -30.02
C LEU A 224 10.65 -11.25 -29.48
N ASP A 225 10.80 -12.39 -30.14
CA ASP A 225 11.94 -13.28 -29.92
C ASP A 225 13.12 -12.76 -30.72
N VAL A 226 14.22 -12.49 -30.02
CA VAL A 226 15.35 -11.77 -30.59
C VAL A 226 16.66 -12.54 -30.44
N ALA A 227 17.51 -12.40 -31.46
CA ALA A 227 18.95 -12.67 -31.39
C ALA A 227 19.67 -11.42 -30.92
N ILE A 228 20.61 -11.56 -29.98
CA ILE A 228 21.33 -10.40 -29.42
C ILE A 228 22.83 -10.66 -29.35
N THR A 229 23.27 -11.92 -29.28
CA THR A 229 24.70 -12.24 -29.24
C THR A 229 25.32 -12.13 -30.63
N ALA A 230 26.63 -11.82 -30.68
CA ALA A 230 27.35 -11.68 -31.94
C ALA A 230 27.25 -12.96 -32.81
N ASP A 231 27.39 -14.14 -32.20
CA ASP A 231 27.30 -15.42 -32.89
C ASP A 231 25.91 -15.69 -33.47
N GLU A 232 24.84 -15.29 -32.77
CA GLU A 232 23.48 -15.41 -33.29
C GLU A 232 23.21 -14.42 -34.41
N LEU A 233 23.72 -13.19 -34.29
CA LEU A 233 23.52 -12.12 -35.28
C LEU A 233 24.32 -12.37 -36.57
N MET A 234 25.51 -12.96 -36.48
CA MET A 234 26.34 -13.31 -37.64
C MET A 234 25.64 -14.24 -38.63
N ASN A 235 24.72 -15.07 -38.13
CA ASN A 235 23.98 -16.05 -38.92
C ASN A 235 22.65 -15.49 -39.45
N MET A 236 22.36 -14.21 -39.25
CA MET A 236 21.12 -13.56 -39.70
C MET A 236 21.37 -12.65 -40.91
N PRO A 237 20.39 -12.52 -41.83
CA PRO A 237 20.48 -11.55 -42.91
C PRO A 237 20.47 -10.13 -42.36
N GLU A 238 21.27 -9.23 -42.96
CA GLU A 238 21.42 -7.83 -42.48
C GLU A 238 20.07 -7.09 -42.37
N GLU A 239 19.14 -7.36 -43.28
CA GLU A 239 17.79 -6.76 -43.30
C GLU A 239 16.95 -7.12 -42.07
N ALA A 240 17.26 -8.24 -41.40
CA ALA A 240 16.58 -8.69 -40.19
C ALA A 240 17.23 -8.18 -38.90
N ILE A 241 18.36 -7.47 -39.00
CA ILE A 241 19.09 -6.88 -37.88
C ILE A 241 18.65 -5.43 -37.73
N HIS A 242 18.06 -5.13 -36.58
CA HIS A 242 17.61 -3.80 -36.22
C HIS A 242 18.48 -3.23 -35.10
N SER A 243 18.50 -1.90 -35.00
CA SER A 243 19.14 -1.18 -33.91
C SER A 243 18.12 -0.23 -33.30
N PHE A 244 18.03 -0.18 -31.97
CA PHE A 244 17.36 0.92 -31.29
C PHE A 244 18.31 1.55 -30.27
N LYS A 245 18.08 2.83 -30.05
CA LYS A 245 18.80 3.66 -29.10
C LYS A 245 17.84 4.06 -28.00
N ILE A 246 18.09 3.67 -26.75
CA ILE A 246 17.30 4.11 -25.60
C ILE A 246 18.12 5.09 -24.80
N LYS A 247 17.56 6.28 -24.59
CA LYS A 247 18.04 7.22 -23.59
C LYS A 247 17.15 7.11 -22.35
N PHE A 248 17.76 6.87 -21.20
CA PHE A 248 17.05 6.83 -19.92
C PHE A 248 17.76 7.70 -18.90
N SER A 249 16.96 8.48 -18.18
CA SER A 249 17.40 9.32 -17.07
C SER A 249 16.72 8.79 -15.81
N PRO A 250 17.43 8.07 -14.93
CA PRO A 250 16.87 7.58 -13.67
C PRO A 250 16.34 8.78 -12.86
N ARG A 251 15.05 8.74 -12.50
CA ARG A 251 14.46 9.73 -11.60
C ARG A 251 14.41 9.11 -10.21
N ASN A 252 14.80 9.89 -9.20
CA ASN A 252 14.57 9.51 -7.81
C ASN A 252 13.06 9.42 -7.60
N TYR A 253 12.56 8.24 -7.27
CA TYR A 253 11.18 8.08 -6.82
C TYR A 253 11.16 8.37 -5.32
N SER A 254 10.48 9.43 -4.92
CA SER A 254 10.27 9.69 -3.50
C SER A 254 9.31 8.64 -2.94
N VAL A 255 9.86 7.66 -2.22
CA VAL A 255 9.05 6.69 -1.46
C VAL A 255 8.29 7.39 -0.32
N SER A 256 8.66 8.64 0.01
CA SER A 256 8.04 9.45 1.05
C SER A 256 6.94 10.39 0.57
N GLN A 257 6.32 10.18 -0.60
CA GLN A 257 4.97 10.72 -0.83
C GLN A 257 3.94 9.90 -0.06
N THR A 258 4.09 9.89 1.25
CA THR A 258 2.97 9.71 2.16
C THR A 258 2.55 11.11 2.49
N ASP A 259 1.30 11.46 2.16
CA ASP A 259 0.69 12.70 2.63
C ASP A 259 1.09 12.94 4.08
N ASP A 260 1.54 14.17 4.33
CA ASP A 260 2.16 14.64 5.56
C ASP A 260 1.13 14.63 6.72
N ASP A 261 0.79 13.44 7.21
CA ASP A 261 -0.01 13.20 8.42
C ASP A 261 0.94 12.90 9.60
N SER A 262 2.00 13.71 9.74
CA SER A 262 2.86 13.67 10.91
C SER A 262 2.13 14.29 12.11
N LEU A 263 1.99 13.49 13.18
CA LEU A 263 1.19 13.68 14.40
C LEU A 263 -0.29 13.22 14.29
N LEU A 264 -0.48 11.90 14.34
CA LEU A 264 -1.78 11.28 14.61
C LEU A 264 -2.12 11.45 16.09
N GLU A 265 -2.69 12.59 16.48
CA GLU A 265 -3.29 12.72 17.81
C GLU A 265 -4.45 11.71 17.95
N ASP A 266 -4.49 11.02 19.10
CA ASP A 266 -5.60 10.15 19.46
C ASP A 266 -6.85 10.98 19.78
N PHE A 267 -8.02 10.39 19.52
CA PHE A 267 -9.29 11.06 19.75
C PHE A 267 -9.67 10.92 21.23
N VAL A 268 -9.87 12.04 21.91
CA VAL A 268 -10.32 12.03 23.31
C VAL A 268 -11.81 11.66 23.37
N MET A 269 -12.15 10.54 24.00
CA MET A 269 -13.52 9.99 24.06
C MET A 269 -14.30 10.41 25.33
N ARG A 270 -13.85 11.45 26.05
CA ARG A 270 -14.49 11.97 27.27
C ARG A 270 -15.80 12.72 27.01
#